data_AF-A0A8S1UB92-F1
#
_entry.id   AF-A0A8S1UB92-F1
#
_cell.length_a   1.000
_cell.length_b   1.000
_cell.length_c   1.000
_cell.angle_alpha   90.00
_cell.angle_beta   90.00
_cell.angle_gamma   90.00
#
_symmetry.space_group_name_H-M   'P 1'
#
loop_
_entity.id
_entity.type
_entity.pdbx_description
1 polymer ?
#
loop_
_entity_poly.entity_id
_entity_poly.type
_entity_poly.pdbx_seq_one_letter_code
_entity_poly.pdbx_strand_id
1 'polypeptide(L)'
;MYLQTFGIPGKSHSLTPGHKNFISDQEADELRKKHFLFIDMTSDNYLMSNDVASDWPYGRGIWLSQDETKMVWVVEEDQLRIISIVQGNDLGKVDQSLHELLTGIEKSGLKFAKHPVYGIITTCPTNMGIGKRQSILVKKEQMKLIQKKKQNLLDQKQEEQVENTHLWIKKEQLIFDYQPDSELQRLLQQRDYLKDQLFSINWKKQQFQIRVEIIVCITF
;
A
#
# COMPACT_ATOMS: atom_id res chain seq x y z
N MET A 1 -2.61 -5.77 17.99
CA MET A 1 -1.18 -6.14 17.80
C MET A 1 -0.30 -4.99 18.23
N TYR A 2 0.74 -5.22 19.06
CA TYR A 2 1.69 -4.18 19.48
C TYR A 2 3.06 -4.49 18.91
N LEU A 3 3.46 -3.89 17.79
CA LEU A 3 4.80 -4.17 17.23
C LEU A 3 5.93 -3.74 18.18
N GLN A 4 5.65 -2.78 19.07
CA GLN A 4 6.55 -2.37 20.15
C GLN A 4 6.87 -3.50 21.13
N THR A 5 5.93 -4.41 21.41
CA THR A 5 6.20 -5.58 22.28
C THR A 5 7.09 -6.61 21.60
N PHE A 6 7.30 -6.48 20.29
CA PHE A 6 8.18 -7.32 19.49
C PHE A 6 9.53 -6.66 19.20
N GLY A 7 9.86 -5.58 19.93
CA GLY A 7 11.14 -4.89 19.78
C GLY A 7 11.25 -4.02 18.52
N ILE A 8 10.13 -3.76 17.82
CA ILE A 8 10.09 -2.88 16.64
C ILE A 8 9.71 -1.46 17.10
N PRO A 9 10.64 -0.47 17.09
CA PRO A 9 10.40 0.87 17.62
C PRO A 9 9.38 1.65 16.80
N GLY A 10 8.37 2.22 17.45
CA GLY A 10 7.32 3.02 16.80
C GLY A 10 6.20 3.37 17.77
N LYS A 11 5.09 3.91 17.26
CA LYS A 11 3.89 4.27 18.02
C LYS A 11 2.67 3.52 17.47
N SER A 12 1.92 2.88 18.35
CA SER A 12 0.63 2.27 18.02
C SER A 12 -0.51 3.25 18.34
N HIS A 13 -1.50 3.36 17.46
CA HIS A 13 -2.72 4.15 17.62
C HIS A 13 -3.92 3.24 17.37
N SER A 14 -4.86 3.20 18.31
CA SER A 14 -6.04 2.35 18.28
C SER A 14 -7.29 3.17 18.05
N LEU A 15 -8.18 2.68 17.19
CA LEU A 15 -9.50 3.27 16.99
C LEU A 15 -10.53 2.73 18.00
N THR A 16 -10.20 1.66 18.73
CA THR A 16 -11.08 1.05 19.74
C THR A 16 -11.20 1.91 21.01
N PRO A 17 -12.42 2.40 21.36
CA PRO A 17 -12.63 3.13 22.60
C PRO A 17 -12.22 2.32 23.83
N GLY A 18 -11.60 2.97 24.82
CA GLY A 18 -11.13 2.34 26.06
C GLY A 18 -9.83 1.54 25.94
N HIS A 19 -9.26 1.39 24.74
CA HIS A 19 -7.95 0.79 24.57
C HIS A 19 -6.83 1.72 25.06
N LYS A 20 -5.73 1.17 25.63
CA LYS A 20 -4.63 1.97 26.20
C LYS A 20 -3.96 2.97 25.24
N ASN A 21 -4.01 2.68 23.94
CA ASN A 21 -3.48 3.52 22.86
C ASN A 21 -4.61 4.15 22.02
N PHE A 22 -5.81 4.30 22.59
CA PHE A 22 -6.94 4.93 21.93
C PHE A 22 -6.57 6.34 21.45
N ILE A 23 -6.97 6.69 20.24
CA ILE A 23 -6.88 8.04 19.70
C ILE A 23 -8.28 8.61 19.48
N SER A 24 -8.43 9.91 19.68
CA SER A 24 -9.66 10.64 19.38
C SER A 24 -9.95 10.70 17.88
N ASP A 25 -11.20 11.01 17.51
CA ASP A 25 -11.58 11.20 16.11
C ASP A 25 -10.77 12.32 15.44
N GLN A 26 -10.45 13.38 16.19
CA GLN A 26 -9.61 14.48 15.71
C GLN A 26 -8.19 14.00 15.38
N GLU A 27 -7.56 13.23 16.27
CA GLU A 27 -6.23 12.64 16.00
C GLU A 27 -6.28 11.67 14.82
N ALA A 28 -7.34 10.86 14.71
CA ALA A 28 -7.56 9.96 13.59
C ALA A 28 -7.68 10.74 12.26
N ASP A 29 -8.39 11.86 12.26
CA ASP A 29 -8.51 12.76 11.12
C ASP A 29 -7.16 13.39 10.72
N GLU A 30 -6.33 13.76 11.69
CA GLU A 30 -4.98 14.26 11.41
C GLU A 30 -4.11 13.19 10.74
N LEU A 31 -4.18 11.94 11.23
CA LEU A 31 -3.47 10.82 10.60
C LEU A 31 -4.01 10.50 9.20
N ARG A 32 -5.33 10.60 8.97
CA ARG A 32 -5.95 10.46 7.65
C ARG A 32 -5.49 11.56 6.68
N LYS A 33 -5.43 12.81 7.15
CA LYS A 33 -4.92 13.95 6.35
C LYS A 33 -3.46 13.77 5.93
N LYS A 34 -2.65 13.12 6.77
CA LYS A 34 -1.27 12.72 6.45
C LYS A 34 -1.17 11.44 5.60
N HIS A 35 -2.29 10.84 5.21
CA HIS A 35 -2.38 9.57 4.49
C HIS A 35 -1.79 8.36 5.23
N PHE A 36 -1.67 8.46 6.56
CA PHE A 36 -1.21 7.35 7.39
C PHE A 36 -2.35 6.43 7.77
N LEU A 37 -3.48 6.96 8.22
CA LEU A 37 -4.61 6.14 8.65
C LEU A 37 -5.60 5.91 7.50
N PHE A 38 -6.19 4.72 7.47
CA PHE A 38 -7.29 4.37 6.57
C PHE A 38 -8.58 5.13 6.90
N ILE A 39 -9.51 5.13 5.94
CA ILE A 39 -10.81 5.76 6.08
C ILE A 39 -11.80 4.83 6.82
N ASP A 40 -12.98 5.35 7.14
CA ASP A 40 -14.07 4.52 7.63
C ASP A 40 -14.55 3.54 6.54
N MET A 41 -14.36 2.25 6.81
CA MET A 41 -14.65 1.18 5.85
C MET A 41 -16.13 0.77 5.85
N THR A 42 -16.96 1.29 6.77
CA THR A 42 -18.40 0.99 6.84
C THR A 42 -19.18 1.55 5.65
N SER A 43 -18.60 2.52 4.94
CA SER A 43 -19.18 3.09 3.72
C SER A 43 -18.98 2.22 2.48
N ASP A 44 -18.15 1.16 2.55
CA ASP A 44 -17.93 0.23 1.45
C ASP A 44 -18.89 -0.95 1.52
N ASN A 45 -19.77 -1.05 0.52
CA ASN A 45 -20.79 -2.10 0.47
C ASN A 45 -20.19 -3.52 0.42
N TYR A 46 -19.04 -3.72 -0.25
CA TYR A 46 -18.41 -5.04 -0.32
C TYR A 46 -17.85 -5.45 1.03
N LEU A 47 -17.22 -4.52 1.75
CA LEU A 47 -16.68 -4.81 3.08
C LEU A 47 -17.78 -5.03 4.12
N MET A 48 -18.86 -4.26 4.07
CA MET A 48 -20.01 -4.46 4.96
C MET A 48 -20.76 -5.76 4.68
N SER A 49 -21.00 -6.11 3.42
CA SER A 49 -21.73 -7.33 3.04
C SER A 49 -20.97 -8.63 3.33
N ASN A 50 -19.65 -8.56 3.51
CA ASN A 50 -18.81 -9.70 3.89
C ASN A 50 -18.39 -9.65 5.38
N ASP A 51 -19.08 -8.84 6.20
CA ASP A 51 -18.79 -8.64 7.63
C ASP A 51 -17.36 -8.18 7.97
N VAL A 52 -16.61 -7.68 6.99
CA VAL A 52 -15.25 -7.17 7.19
C VAL A 52 -15.25 -5.89 8.01
N ALA A 53 -16.31 -5.09 7.94
CA ALA A 53 -16.44 -3.80 8.64
C ALA A 53 -17.54 -3.78 9.72
N SER A 54 -18.16 -4.92 10.05
CA SER A 54 -19.33 -5.02 10.94
C SER A 54 -19.10 -4.48 12.36
N ASP A 55 -17.95 -4.79 12.97
CA ASP A 55 -17.58 -4.37 14.33
C ASP A 55 -16.80 -3.06 14.38
N TRP A 56 -17.03 -2.12 13.46
CA TRP A 56 -16.29 -0.86 13.44
C TRP A 56 -16.51 -0.04 14.73
N PRO A 57 -15.49 0.59 15.34
CA PRO A 57 -14.06 0.60 15.02
C PRO A 57 -13.21 -0.38 15.89
N TYR A 58 -13.83 -1.42 16.45
CA TYR A 58 -13.18 -2.32 17.41
C TYR A 58 -12.10 -3.19 16.75
N GLY A 59 -11.00 -3.46 17.47
CA GLY A 59 -9.87 -4.26 16.98
C GLY A 59 -8.97 -3.57 15.95
N ARG A 60 -9.28 -2.32 15.57
CA ARG A 60 -8.65 -1.60 14.46
C ARG A 60 -7.65 -0.55 14.91
N GLY A 61 -6.63 -0.34 14.09
CA GLY A 61 -5.65 0.70 14.36
C GLY A 61 -4.46 0.68 13.42
N ILE A 62 -3.46 1.46 13.77
CA ILE A 62 -2.23 1.62 13.01
C ILE A 62 -1.02 1.59 13.93
N TRP A 63 0.08 1.01 13.46
CA TRP A 63 1.40 1.27 13.99
C TRP A 63 2.20 2.14 13.01
N LEU A 64 2.95 3.11 13.52
CA LEU A 64 3.80 4.03 12.75
C LEU A 64 5.23 3.99 13.29
N SER A 65 6.23 3.93 12.41
CA SER A 65 7.63 4.13 12.79
C SER A 65 7.90 5.58 13.20
N GLN A 66 8.96 5.80 13.99
CA GLN A 66 9.31 7.13 14.50
C GLN A 66 9.66 8.13 13.39
N ASP A 67 10.22 7.64 12.29
CA ASP A 67 10.58 8.42 11.10
C ASP A 67 9.42 8.55 10.09
N GLU A 68 8.24 8.00 10.43
CA GLU A 68 7.03 7.99 9.59
C GLU A 68 7.25 7.36 8.19
N THR A 69 8.26 6.49 8.03
CA THR A 69 8.55 5.79 6.76
C THR A 69 7.92 4.40 6.67
N LYS A 70 7.46 3.84 7.79
CA LYS A 70 6.86 2.52 7.87
C LYS A 70 5.57 2.57 8.67
N MET A 71 4.57 1.82 8.23
CA MET A 71 3.32 1.70 8.96
C MET A 71 2.69 0.33 8.78
N VAL A 72 1.88 -0.08 9.75
CA VAL A 72 1.11 -1.32 9.69
C VAL A 72 -0.33 -1.02 10.06
N TRP A 73 -1.25 -1.21 9.12
CA TRP A 73 -2.68 -1.17 9.41
C TRP A 73 -3.11 -2.52 9.94
N VAL A 74 -3.94 -2.48 10.98
CA VAL A 74 -4.42 -3.67 11.69
C VAL A 74 -5.93 -3.75 11.49
N VAL A 75 -6.37 -4.86 10.89
CA VAL A 75 -7.80 -5.22 10.69
C VAL A 75 -8.58 -4.17 9.89
N GLU A 76 -7.94 -3.57 8.88
CA GLU A 76 -8.60 -2.62 7.98
C GLU A 76 -9.53 -3.35 6.98
N GLU A 77 -8.95 -4.23 6.18
CA GLU A 77 -9.62 -5.18 5.26
C GLU A 77 -9.08 -6.59 5.55
N ASP A 78 -7.76 -6.72 5.47
CA ASP A 78 -6.99 -7.87 5.91
C ASP A 78 -6.52 -7.70 7.36
N GLN A 79 -6.03 -8.79 7.95
CA GLN A 79 -5.48 -8.75 9.31
C GLN A 79 -4.33 -7.76 9.41
N LEU A 80 -3.43 -7.72 8.42
CA LEU A 80 -2.32 -6.77 8.33
C LEU A 80 -2.14 -6.21 6.91
N ARG A 81 -1.99 -4.88 6.83
CA ARG A 81 -1.40 -4.20 5.66
C ARG A 81 -0.10 -3.52 6.09
N ILE A 82 1.02 -4.03 5.60
CA ILE A 82 2.38 -3.65 6.01
C ILE A 82 2.95 -2.76 4.91
N ILE A 83 3.26 -1.51 5.23
CA ILE A 83 3.58 -0.48 4.25
C ILE A 83 4.96 0.12 4.57
N SER A 84 5.79 0.29 3.55
CA SER A 84 7.05 1.03 3.60
C SER A 84 7.08 2.11 2.53
N ILE A 85 7.58 3.28 2.87
CA ILE A 85 7.67 4.46 2.01
C ILE A 85 9.10 4.98 2.03
N VAL A 86 9.69 5.22 0.86
CA VAL A 86 11.03 5.79 0.71
C VAL A 86 10.98 6.99 -0.24
N GLN A 87 11.73 8.04 0.11
CA GLN A 87 11.92 9.20 -0.76
C GLN A 87 12.78 8.84 -1.97
N GLY A 88 12.44 9.41 -3.11
CA GLY A 88 13.14 9.18 -4.38
C GLY A 88 12.55 8.04 -5.19
N ASN A 89 13.37 7.46 -6.07
CA ASN A 89 12.96 6.50 -7.09
C ASN A 89 13.69 5.14 -6.99
N ASP A 90 14.33 4.88 -5.84
CA ASP A 90 15.09 3.65 -5.60
C ASP A 90 14.18 2.51 -5.13
N LEU A 91 13.79 1.65 -6.08
CA LEU A 91 12.95 0.49 -5.83
C LEU A 91 13.63 -0.55 -4.92
N GLY A 92 14.96 -0.66 -4.98
CA GLY A 92 15.72 -1.57 -4.13
C GLY A 92 15.67 -1.17 -2.67
N LYS A 93 15.80 0.13 -2.39
CA LYS A 93 15.72 0.67 -1.02
C LYS A 93 14.36 0.46 -0.37
N VAL A 94 13.27 0.70 -1.09
CA VAL A 94 11.93 0.51 -0.53
C VAL A 94 11.61 -0.97 -0.30
N ASP A 95 12.08 -1.85 -1.19
CA ASP A 95 11.91 -3.30 -1.04
C ASP A 95 12.74 -3.84 0.14
N GLN A 96 13.98 -3.37 0.30
CA GLN A 96 14.81 -3.68 1.46
C GLN A 96 14.15 -3.21 2.77
N SER A 97 13.67 -1.96 2.81
CA SER A 97 13.00 -1.39 3.98
C SER A 97 11.74 -2.17 4.37
N LEU A 98 10.96 -2.65 3.39
CA LEU A 98 9.82 -3.52 3.63
C LEU A 98 10.26 -4.90 4.14
N HIS A 99 11.28 -5.50 3.53
CA HIS A 99 11.81 -6.80 3.94
C HIS A 99 12.33 -6.79 5.39
N GLU A 100 13.01 -5.73 5.80
CA GLU A 100 13.46 -5.54 7.19
C GLU A 100 12.27 -5.51 8.17
N LEU A 101 11.18 -4.82 7.81
CA LEU A 101 9.98 -4.77 8.64
C LEU A 101 9.28 -6.13 8.73
N LEU A 102 9.12 -6.83 7.61
CA LEU A 102 8.55 -8.18 7.57
C LEU A 102 9.35 -9.14 8.44
N THR A 103 10.68 -9.13 8.28
CA THR A 103 11.60 -9.97 9.08
C THR A 103 11.48 -9.66 10.57
N GLY A 104 11.36 -8.38 10.93
CA GLY A 104 11.13 -7.96 12.31
C GLY A 104 9.82 -8.52 12.88
N ILE A 105 8.74 -8.49 12.09
CA ILE A 105 7.44 -9.03 12.47
C ILE A 105 7.52 -10.55 12.60
N GLU A 106 8.14 -11.28 11.67
CA GLU A 106 8.26 -12.74 11.76
C GLU A 106 9.09 -13.19 12.97
N LYS A 107 10.15 -12.46 13.32
CA LYS A 107 10.96 -12.72 14.53
C LYS A 107 10.16 -12.63 15.83
N SER A 108 9.00 -11.97 15.82
CA SER A 108 8.09 -11.95 16.97
C SER A 108 7.40 -13.30 17.25
N GLY A 109 7.49 -14.25 16.31
CA GLY A 109 6.75 -15.51 16.33
C GLY A 109 5.46 -15.46 15.51
N LEU A 110 5.05 -14.29 15.00
CA LEU A 110 3.93 -14.15 14.09
C LEU A 110 4.26 -14.80 12.73
N LYS A 111 3.34 -15.63 12.23
CA LYS A 111 3.48 -16.33 10.96
C LYS A 111 2.48 -15.81 9.94
N PHE A 112 2.95 -15.49 8.75
CA PHE A 112 2.10 -15.08 7.64
C PHE A 112 1.45 -16.32 6.98
N ALA A 113 0.16 -16.20 6.67
CA ALA A 113 -0.59 -17.25 5.99
C ALA A 113 -0.13 -17.37 4.53
N LYS A 114 0.41 -18.54 4.19
CA LYS A 114 0.92 -18.83 2.86
C LYS A 114 0.51 -20.24 2.41
N HIS A 115 -0.04 -20.35 1.21
CA HIS A 115 -0.29 -21.61 0.53
C HIS A 115 0.84 -21.93 -0.46
N PRO A 116 1.25 -23.20 -0.62
CA PRO A 116 2.34 -23.58 -1.52
C PRO A 116 2.11 -23.18 -2.98
N VAL A 117 0.86 -23.25 -3.44
CA VAL A 117 0.49 -22.94 -4.84
C VAL A 117 0.04 -21.49 -4.99
N TYR A 118 -0.69 -20.95 -4.01
CA TYR A 118 -1.38 -19.66 -4.15
C TYR A 118 -0.65 -18.51 -3.46
N GLY A 119 0.50 -18.78 -2.83
CA GLY A 119 1.29 -17.77 -2.15
C GLY A 119 0.60 -17.22 -0.91
N ILE A 120 0.81 -15.93 -0.63
CA ILE A 120 0.22 -15.21 0.49
C ILE A 120 -1.31 -15.25 0.40
N ILE A 121 -1.94 -15.53 1.54
CA ILE A 121 -3.38 -15.57 1.70
C ILE A 121 -3.87 -14.21 2.20
N THR A 122 -4.94 -13.72 1.59
CA THR A 122 -5.62 -12.45 1.86
C THR A 122 -7.14 -12.67 1.85
N THR A 123 -7.89 -11.76 2.44
CA THR A 123 -9.36 -11.72 2.42
C THR A 123 -9.88 -11.61 0.99
N CYS A 124 -9.30 -10.69 0.20
CA CYS A 124 -9.66 -10.53 -1.21
C CYS A 124 -8.75 -11.38 -2.12
N PRO A 125 -9.28 -12.27 -2.98
CA PRO A 125 -8.47 -13.14 -3.85
C PRO A 125 -7.55 -12.39 -4.81
N THR A 126 -7.88 -11.15 -5.19
CA THR A 126 -7.06 -10.34 -6.11
C THR A 126 -5.72 -9.92 -5.49
N ASN A 127 -5.60 -9.99 -4.17
CA ASN A 127 -4.36 -9.70 -3.44
C ASN A 127 -3.54 -10.96 -3.13
N MET A 128 -3.98 -12.17 -3.52
CA MET A 128 -3.23 -13.41 -3.27
C MET A 128 -1.97 -13.50 -4.15
N GLY A 129 -1.12 -14.48 -3.88
CA GLY A 129 0.16 -14.67 -4.59
C GLY A 129 1.32 -14.02 -3.83
N ILE A 130 1.83 -12.89 -4.30
CA ILE A 130 2.90 -12.17 -3.58
C ILE A 130 2.31 -11.26 -2.49
N GLY A 131 1.06 -10.84 -2.63
CA GLY A 131 0.44 -9.88 -1.71
C GLY A 131 1.04 -8.48 -1.78
N LYS A 132 1.93 -8.21 -2.74
CA LYS A 132 2.71 -6.97 -2.84
C LYS A 132 2.12 -6.03 -3.88
N ARG A 133 1.93 -4.78 -3.47
CA ARG A 133 1.56 -3.66 -4.34
C ARG A 133 2.62 -2.58 -4.27
N GLN A 134 3.06 -2.08 -5.42
CA GLN A 134 4.00 -0.97 -5.50
C GLN A 134 3.26 0.27 -6.02
N SER A 135 3.64 1.45 -5.55
CA SER A 135 3.02 2.70 -5.97
C SER A 135 4.01 3.86 -5.91
N ILE A 136 3.89 4.80 -6.85
CA ILE A 136 4.58 6.09 -6.78
C ILE A 136 3.59 7.12 -6.28
N LEU A 137 3.93 7.78 -5.16
CA LEU A 137 3.20 8.92 -4.63
C LEU A 137 3.73 10.18 -5.31
N VAL A 138 2.83 10.97 -5.89
CA VAL A 138 3.16 12.19 -6.60
C VAL A 138 2.28 13.34 -6.13
N LYS A 139 2.79 14.57 -6.22
CA LYS A 139 2.05 15.74 -5.74
C LYS A 139 0.83 15.99 -6.63
N LYS A 140 -0.25 16.51 -6.05
CA LYS A 140 -1.50 16.84 -6.74
C LYS A 140 -1.34 17.60 -8.07
N GLU A 141 -0.44 18.58 -8.11
CA GLU A 141 -0.20 19.35 -9.34
C GLU A 141 0.49 18.52 -10.44
N GLN A 142 1.35 17.57 -10.06
CA GLN A 142 1.96 16.63 -11.00
C GLN A 142 0.91 15.63 -11.52
N MET A 143 -0.04 15.22 -10.68
CA MET A 143 -1.11 14.31 -11.09
C MET A 143 -1.95 14.84 -12.23
N LYS A 144 -2.34 16.12 -12.19
CA LYS A 144 -3.12 16.73 -13.27
C LYS A 144 -2.39 16.63 -14.61
N LEU A 145 -1.08 16.84 -14.59
CA LEU A 145 -0.24 16.74 -15.78
C LEU A 145 -0.15 15.29 -16.29
N ILE A 146 0.04 14.33 -15.38
CA ILE A 146 0.12 12.90 -15.72
C ILE A 146 -1.21 12.41 -16.30
N GLN A 147 -2.34 12.79 -15.70
CA GLN A 147 -3.68 12.46 -16.20
C GLN A 147 -3.90 13.01 -17.61
N LYS A 148 -3.55 14.29 -17.85
CA LYS A 148 -3.65 14.90 -19.17
C LYS A 148 -2.77 14.19 -20.20
N LYS A 149 -1.53 13.83 -19.84
CA LYS A 149 -0.63 13.07 -20.72
C LYS A 149 -1.19 11.67 -21.03
N LYS A 150 -1.70 10.96 -20.02
CA LYS A 150 -2.33 9.64 -20.21
C LYS A 150 -3.49 9.75 -21.20
N GLN A 151 -4.36 10.74 -21.05
CA GLN A 151 -5.47 10.96 -21.98
C GLN A 151 -4.98 11.20 -23.41
N ASN A 152 -3.98 12.07 -23.59
CA ASN A 152 -3.43 12.33 -24.92
C ASN A 152 -2.85 11.07 -25.59
N LEU A 153 -2.23 10.17 -24.83
CA LEU A 153 -1.70 8.91 -25.36
C LEU A 153 -2.83 7.95 -25.79
N LEU A 154 -3.91 7.88 -25.00
CA LEU A 154 -5.11 7.12 -25.34
C LEU A 154 -5.73 7.66 -26.64
N ASP A 155 -5.90 8.98 -26.74
CA ASP A 155 -6.48 9.66 -27.91
C ASP A 155 -5.66 9.43 -29.21
N GLN A 156 -4.35 9.16 -29.08
CA GLN A 156 -3.45 8.86 -30.19
C GLN A 156 -3.49 7.39 -30.67
N LYS A 157 -4.48 6.60 -30.22
CA LYS A 157 -4.60 5.16 -30.52
C LYS A 157 -3.42 4.31 -30.03
N GLN A 158 -2.69 4.74 -29.01
CA GLN A 158 -1.78 3.88 -28.24
C GLN A 158 -2.52 3.16 -27.09
N GLU A 159 -3.82 2.96 -27.26
CA GLU A 159 -4.76 2.52 -26.23
C GLU A 159 -4.38 1.14 -25.67
N GLU A 160 -4.09 0.19 -26.56
CA GLU A 160 -3.66 -1.17 -26.21
C GLU A 160 -2.33 -1.16 -25.42
N GLN A 161 -1.43 -0.20 -25.66
CA GLN A 161 -0.19 -0.07 -24.89
C GLN A 161 -0.42 0.55 -23.51
N VAL A 162 -1.44 1.40 -23.35
CA VAL A 162 -1.74 2.07 -22.09
C VAL A 162 -2.53 1.17 -21.14
N GLU A 163 -3.57 0.50 -21.64
CA GLU A 163 -4.42 -0.37 -20.83
C GLU A 163 -3.68 -1.60 -20.29
N ASN A 164 -2.77 -2.17 -21.09
CA ASN A 164 -2.01 -3.36 -20.70
C ASN A 164 -0.95 -3.12 -19.61
N THR A 165 -0.68 -1.87 -19.21
CA THR A 165 0.36 -1.60 -18.19
C THR A 165 -0.05 -1.81 -16.76
N HIS A 166 -1.33 -2.14 -16.50
CA HIS A 166 -1.86 -2.27 -15.15
C HIS A 166 -1.58 -1.02 -14.28
N LEU A 167 -1.46 0.15 -14.92
CA LEU A 167 -1.24 1.43 -14.26
C LEU A 167 -2.57 2.06 -13.85
N TRP A 168 -2.85 1.99 -12.55
CA TRP A 168 -4.02 2.62 -11.96
C TRP A 168 -3.68 3.98 -11.38
N ILE A 169 -4.41 5.01 -11.81
CA ILE A 169 -4.36 6.34 -11.21
C ILE A 169 -5.44 6.43 -10.14
N LYS A 170 -5.05 6.53 -8.86
CA LYS A 170 -5.99 6.73 -7.76
C LYS A 170 -5.57 7.93 -6.92
N LYS A 171 -6.34 9.03 -7.01
CA LYS A 171 -6.06 10.32 -6.36
C LYS A 171 -4.64 10.84 -6.68
N GLU A 172 -3.68 10.59 -5.79
CA GLU A 172 -2.29 11.06 -5.83
C GLU A 172 -1.28 9.92 -5.97
N GLN A 173 -1.77 8.73 -6.35
CA GLN A 173 -0.98 7.51 -6.44
C GLN A 173 -1.04 6.93 -7.84
N LEU A 174 0.11 6.45 -8.28
CA LEU A 174 0.30 5.64 -9.47
C LEU A 174 0.61 4.24 -9.02
N ILE A 175 -0.36 3.36 -9.15
CA ILE A 175 -0.25 1.99 -8.68
C ILE A 175 0.27 1.11 -9.79
N PHE A 176 1.19 0.22 -9.42
CA PHE A 176 1.71 -0.86 -10.22
C PHE A 176 1.50 -2.17 -9.45
N ASP A 177 0.65 -3.03 -9.99
CA ASP A 177 0.43 -4.35 -9.43
C ASP A 177 1.59 -5.26 -9.86
N TYR A 178 2.21 -5.95 -8.90
CA TYR A 178 3.29 -6.88 -9.18
C TYR A 178 2.72 -8.30 -9.31
N GLN A 179 2.79 -8.88 -10.51
CA GLN A 179 2.27 -10.22 -10.82
C GLN A 179 3.44 -11.15 -11.18
N PRO A 180 3.66 -12.30 -10.54
CA PRO A 180 4.83 -13.15 -10.78
C PRO A 180 4.86 -13.93 -12.11
N ASP A 181 3.97 -13.66 -13.05
CA ASP A 181 3.82 -14.49 -14.26
C ASP A 181 4.91 -14.25 -15.32
N SER A 182 5.02 -15.14 -16.32
CA SER A 182 6.00 -15.05 -17.42
C SER A 182 5.88 -13.79 -18.28
N GLU A 183 4.72 -13.12 -18.25
CA GLU A 183 4.52 -11.80 -18.85
C GLU A 183 5.05 -10.64 -18.00
N LEU A 184 5.50 -10.88 -16.76
CA LEU A 184 5.98 -9.86 -15.84
C LEU A 184 7.09 -9.01 -16.43
N GLN A 185 8.07 -9.60 -17.11
CA GLN A 185 9.14 -8.80 -17.73
C GLN A 185 8.59 -7.84 -18.80
N ARG A 186 7.60 -8.29 -19.57
CA ARG A 186 6.91 -7.47 -20.58
C ARG A 186 6.09 -6.37 -19.91
N LEU A 187 5.35 -6.70 -18.86
CA LEU A 187 4.57 -5.74 -18.06
C LEU A 187 5.48 -4.72 -17.37
N LEU A 188 6.63 -5.13 -16.83
CA LEU A 188 7.64 -4.24 -16.23
C LEU A 188 8.29 -3.34 -17.28
N GLN A 189 8.59 -3.87 -18.47
CA GLN A 189 9.10 -3.05 -19.58
C GLN A 189 8.07 -2.05 -20.08
N GLN A 190 6.80 -2.45 -20.23
CA GLN A 190 5.73 -1.54 -20.65
C GLN A 190 5.42 -0.52 -19.55
N ARG A 191 5.46 -0.93 -18.28
CA ARG A 191 5.41 -0.05 -17.12
C ARG A 191 6.52 0.97 -17.17
N ASP A 192 7.77 0.52 -17.33
CA ASP A 192 8.94 1.40 -17.35
C ASP A 192 8.90 2.32 -18.58
N TYR A 193 8.40 1.84 -19.72
CA TYR A 193 8.13 2.66 -20.91
C TYR A 193 7.08 3.74 -20.64
N LEU A 194 5.90 3.40 -20.12
CA LEU A 194 4.89 4.40 -19.77
C LEU A 194 5.36 5.30 -18.63
N LYS A 195 6.18 4.78 -17.73
CA LYS A 195 6.84 5.58 -16.70
C LYS A 195 7.78 6.58 -17.35
N ASP A 196 8.53 6.22 -18.37
CA ASP A 196 9.40 7.17 -19.06
C ASP A 196 8.59 8.16 -19.92
N GLN A 197 7.48 7.74 -20.52
CA GLN A 197 6.62 8.60 -21.35
C GLN A 197 5.74 9.56 -20.53
N LEU A 198 5.00 9.05 -19.54
CA LEU A 198 4.15 9.87 -18.65
C LEU A 198 5.01 10.78 -17.77
N PHE A 199 6.15 10.26 -17.30
CA PHE A 199 7.09 10.97 -16.42
C PHE A 199 8.37 11.36 -17.16
N SER A 200 8.25 11.83 -18.41
CA SER A 200 9.22 12.70 -19.11
C SER A 200 9.37 14.07 -18.39
N ILE A 201 9.54 13.97 -17.09
CA ILE A 201 9.61 14.95 -16.03
C ILE A 201 10.99 14.68 -15.43
N ASN A 202 11.78 15.72 -15.23
CA ASN A 202 13.14 15.54 -14.72
C ASN A 202 13.11 14.92 -13.31
N TRP A 203 13.37 13.60 -13.23
CA TRP A 203 13.38 12.80 -12.00
C TRP A 203 14.28 13.38 -10.91
N LYS A 204 15.35 14.07 -11.30
CA LYS A 204 16.30 14.69 -10.35
C LYS A 204 15.77 15.97 -9.71
N LYS A 205 14.76 16.62 -10.30
CA LYS A 205 14.19 17.89 -9.80
C LYS A 205 12.88 17.71 -9.04
N GLN A 206 12.33 16.50 -8.98
CA GLN A 206 11.03 16.26 -8.35
C GLN A 206 11.17 15.31 -7.16
N GLN A 207 10.61 15.76 -6.02
CA GLN A 207 10.47 14.94 -4.83
C GLN A 207 9.30 13.97 -5.04
N PHE A 208 9.63 12.73 -5.37
CA PHE A 208 8.69 11.61 -5.40
C PHE A 208 8.92 10.72 -4.19
N GLN A 209 7.89 9.97 -3.80
CA GLN A 209 8.04 8.87 -2.85
C GLN A 209 7.59 7.58 -3.53
N ILE A 210 8.32 6.49 -3.28
CA ILE A 210 7.81 5.16 -3.60
C ILE A 210 7.22 4.57 -2.34
N ARG A 211 6.00 4.05 -2.47
CA ARG A 211 5.29 3.25 -1.48
C ARG A 211 5.27 1.81 -1.95
N VAL A 212 5.60 0.88 -1.07
CA VAL A 212 5.39 -0.55 -1.28
C VAL A 212 4.63 -1.09 -0.09
N GLU A 213 3.64 -1.93 -0.36
CA GLU A 213 2.85 -2.57 0.68
C GLU A 213 2.69 -4.06 0.43
N ILE A 214 2.57 -4.81 1.53
CA ILE A 214 2.12 -6.19 1.53
C ILE A 214 0.82 -6.30 2.33
N ILE A 215 -0.13 -7.00 1.74
CA ILE A 215 -1.42 -7.33 2.32
C ILE A 215 -1.39 -8.80 2.70
N VAL A 216 -1.69 -9.13 3.96
CA VAL A 216 -1.48 -10.49 4.45
C VAL A 216 -2.37 -10.86 5.63
N CYS A 217 -2.88 -12.09 5.60
CA CYS A 217 -3.45 -12.79 6.75
C CYS A 217 -2.35 -13.50 7.56
N ILE A 218 -2.60 -13.74 8.84
CA ILE A 218 -1.70 -14.41 9.78
C ILE A 218 -2.28 -15.76 10.20
N THR A 219 -1.41 -16.71 10.56
CA THR A 219 -1.81 -18.03 11.09
C THR A 219 -1.58 -18.10 12.59
N PHE A 220 -2.44 -18.82 13.29
CA PHE A 220 -2.31 -19.14 14.71
C PHE A 220 -1.64 -20.50 14.93
#